data_AF-A0A5J4PAN8-F1
#
_entry.id   AF-A0A5J4PAN8-F1
#
_cell.length_a   1.000
_cell.length_b   1.000
_cell.length_c   1.000
_cell.angle_alpha   90.00
_cell.angle_beta   90.00
_cell.angle_gamma   90.00
#
_symmetry.space_group_name_H-M   'P 1'
#
loop_
_entity.id
_entity.type
_entity.pdbx_description
1 polymer ?
#
loop_
_entity_poly.entity_id
_entity_poly.type
_entity_poly.pdbx_seq_one_letter_code
_entity_poly.pdbx_strand_id
1 'polypeptide(L)'
;MYCAFLVSFMFLVGCNSSDSGERPVPVPAPEPNVQLTVTPSGELSIPATGAIRNIKVASNAEWVLSSNQKWFNVTPSSGYAGETSLKLTAEANRSGEART
;
A
#
# COMPACT_ATOMS: atom_id res chain seq x y z
N MET A 1 9.62 53.09 -1.01
CA MET A 1 8.15 53.17 -1.09
C MET A 1 7.62 52.73 0.27
N TYR A 2 7.02 53.67 1.01
CA TYR A 2 6.63 53.48 2.41
C TYR A 2 5.34 52.65 2.54
N CYS A 3 5.23 51.89 3.63
CA CYS A 3 4.14 51.97 4.64
C CYS A 3 4.36 50.82 5.64
N ALA A 4 4.97 51.09 6.79
CA ALA A 4 4.26 51.46 8.03
C ALA A 4 3.41 50.30 8.58
N PHE A 5 4.01 49.49 9.46
CA PHE A 5 3.28 48.78 10.50
C PHE A 5 3.91 49.09 11.86
N LEU A 6 3.31 50.10 12.48
CA LEU A 6 3.07 50.31 13.92
C LEU A 6 4.10 49.75 14.91
N VAL A 7 4.84 50.71 15.47
CA VAL A 7 5.51 50.60 16.77
C VAL A 7 4.43 50.43 17.84
N SER A 8 4.37 49.26 18.49
CA SER A 8 3.77 49.14 19.82
C SER A 8 4.90 48.96 20.83
N PHE A 9 4.93 49.91 21.74
CA PHE A 9 5.92 50.16 22.77
C PHE A 9 5.72 49.20 23.97
N MET A 10 6.80 48.95 24.73
CA MET A 10 6.81 48.53 26.16
C MET A 10 6.44 47.05 26.46
N PHE A 11 7.19 46.23 27.20
CA PHE A 11 8.31 46.42 28.14
C PHE A 11 9.27 45.23 28.08
N LEU A 12 10.58 45.50 28.18
CA LEU A 12 11.53 44.54 28.74
C LEU A 12 11.18 44.33 30.22
N VAL A 13 10.49 43.24 30.53
CA VAL A 13 10.59 42.60 31.84
C VAL A 13 11.38 41.33 31.64
N GLY A 14 12.66 41.41 31.98
CA GLY A 14 13.39 40.21 32.32
C GLY A 14 12.80 39.65 33.62
N CYS A 15 12.45 38.37 33.60
CA CYS A 15 12.69 37.50 34.73
C CYS A 15 12.87 36.07 34.22
N ASN A 16 14.06 35.56 34.51
CA ASN A 16 14.51 34.19 34.44
C ASN A 16 13.43 33.17 34.81
N SER A 17 13.01 32.37 33.83
CA SER A 17 12.54 31.01 34.06
C SER A 17 13.47 30.10 33.27
N SER A 18 14.38 29.42 33.97
CA SER A 18 15.05 28.23 33.47
C SER A 18 13.99 27.14 33.32
N ASP A 19 13.14 27.25 32.31
CA ASP A 19 12.25 26.17 31.93
C ASP A 19 13.04 25.27 30.99
N SER A 20 13.78 24.35 31.58
CA SER A 20 14.17 23.12 30.90
C SER A 20 12.92 22.26 30.73
N GLY A 21 11.92 22.80 30.03
CA GLY A 21 10.79 22.04 29.55
C GLY A 21 11.31 21.15 28.43
N GLU A 22 11.64 19.90 28.74
CA GLU A 22 11.67 18.87 27.72
C GLU A 22 10.32 18.93 27.00
N ARG A 23 10.33 19.47 25.79
CA ARG A 23 9.17 19.47 24.92
C ARG A 23 8.68 18.02 24.86
N PRO A 24 7.42 17.72 25.22
CA PRO A 24 6.94 16.35 25.15
C PRO A 24 7.23 15.82 23.76
N VAL A 25 8.08 14.79 23.65
CA VAL A 25 8.38 14.18 22.36
C VAL A 25 7.05 13.68 21.82
N PRO A 26 6.60 14.12 20.62
CA PRO A 26 5.36 13.65 20.06
C PRO A 26 5.40 12.12 19.98
N VAL A 27 4.46 11.45 20.66
CA VAL A 27 4.32 9.99 20.55
C VAL A 27 4.02 9.67 19.09
N PRO A 28 4.82 8.83 18.42
CA PRO A 28 4.53 8.43 17.04
C PRO A 28 3.12 7.82 16.96
N ALA A 29 2.33 8.22 15.97
CA ALA A 29 1.04 7.60 15.72
C ALA A 29 1.24 6.10 15.43
N PRO A 30 0.31 5.22 15.84
CA PRO A 30 0.40 3.81 15.52
C PRO A 30 0.41 3.61 13.99
N GLU A 31 1.27 2.72 13.51
CA GLU A 31 1.33 2.38 12.09
C GLU A 31 0.01 1.69 11.64
N PRO A 32 -0.46 1.96 10.41
CA PRO A 32 -1.65 1.31 9.89
C PRO A 32 -1.40 -0.20 9.69
N ASN A 33 -2.22 -1.04 10.32
CA ASN A 33 -2.17 -2.49 10.14
C ASN A 33 -2.86 -2.89 8.82
N VAL A 34 -2.08 -3.19 7.79
CA VAL A 34 -2.58 -3.66 6.48
C VAL A 34 -2.52 -5.19 6.41
N GLN A 35 -3.61 -5.80 5.97
CA GLN A 35 -3.75 -7.25 5.82
C GLN A 35 -4.23 -7.60 4.41
N LEU A 36 -3.63 -8.64 3.84
CA LEU A 36 -3.99 -9.19 2.54
C LEU A 36 -3.80 -10.71 2.53
N THR A 37 -4.85 -11.42 2.15
CA THR A 37 -4.89 -12.89 2.11
C THR A 37 -5.39 -13.36 0.76
N VAL A 38 -4.78 -14.43 0.23
CA VAL A 38 -5.16 -15.04 -1.05
C VAL A 38 -5.65 -16.47 -0.81
N THR A 39 -6.76 -16.85 -1.44
CA THR A 39 -7.35 -18.18 -1.31
C THR A 39 -7.71 -18.76 -2.67
N PRO A 40 -7.22 -19.96 -3.04
CA PRO A 40 -6.18 -20.72 -2.36
C PRO A 40 -4.83 -19.99 -2.35
N SER A 41 -4.04 -20.21 -1.29
CA SER A 41 -2.66 -19.74 -1.18
C SER A 41 -1.68 -20.83 -1.64
N GLY A 42 -0.49 -20.41 -2.07
CA GLY A 42 0.58 -21.30 -2.51
C GLY A 42 0.74 -21.38 -4.04
N GLU A 43 1.45 -22.41 -4.48
CA GLU A 43 1.75 -22.62 -5.90
C GLU A 43 0.54 -23.16 -6.67
N LEU A 44 0.34 -22.63 -7.87
CA LEU A 44 -0.75 -23.03 -8.75
C LEU A 44 -0.20 -23.83 -9.94
N SER A 45 -0.51 -25.13 -9.98
CA SER A 45 -0.15 -25.97 -11.12
C SER A 45 -1.14 -25.80 -12.28
N ILE A 46 -0.60 -25.49 -13.47
CA ILE A 46 -1.37 -25.23 -14.69
C ILE A 46 -0.90 -26.20 -15.78
N PRO A 47 -1.82 -26.92 -16.46
CA PRO A 47 -1.44 -27.82 -17.55
C PRO A 47 -0.87 -27.05 -18.74
N ALA A 48 -0.01 -27.71 -19.53
CA ALA A 48 0.60 -27.11 -20.73
C ALA A 48 -0.43 -26.65 -21.77
N THR A 49 -1.66 -27.16 -21.75
CA THR A 49 -2.76 -26.67 -22.59
C THR A 49 -3.23 -25.25 -22.23
N GLY A 50 -2.74 -24.69 -21.12
CA GLY A 50 -3.28 -23.48 -20.51
C GLY A 50 -4.53 -23.78 -19.70
N ALA A 51 -4.93 -22.83 -18.85
CA ALA A 51 -6.15 -22.95 -18.09
C ALA A 51 -6.63 -21.61 -17.53
N ILE A 52 -7.91 -21.58 -17.15
CA ILE A 52 -8.47 -20.54 -16.30
C ILE A 52 -8.57 -21.06 -14.87
N ARG A 53 -8.22 -20.23 -13.89
CA ARG A 53 -8.33 -20.50 -12.46
C ARG A 53 -8.95 -19.30 -11.76
N ASN A 54 -9.73 -19.55 -10.72
CA ASN A 54 -10.30 -18.48 -9.90
C ASN A 54 -9.67 -18.54 -8.52
N ILE A 55 -9.29 -17.37 -8.01
CA ILE A 55 -8.80 -17.18 -6.64
C ILE A 55 -9.61 -16.04 -6.00
N LYS A 56 -9.49 -15.90 -4.69
CA LYS A 56 -10.04 -14.77 -3.94
C LYS A 56 -8.93 -14.02 -3.24
N VAL A 57 -9.02 -12.71 -3.22
CA VAL A 57 -8.19 -11.83 -2.41
C VAL A 57 -9.09 -11.16 -1.38
N ALA A 58 -8.75 -11.30 -0.10
CA ALA A 58 -9.35 -10.57 0.99
C ALA A 58 -8.34 -9.54 1.50
N SER A 59 -8.71 -8.26 1.53
CA SER A 59 -7.84 -7.20 2.07
C SER A 59 -8.61 -6.21 2.92
N ASN A 60 -7.94 -5.53 3.84
CA ASN A 60 -8.50 -4.39 4.56
C ASN A 60 -8.11 -3.03 3.94
N ALA A 61 -7.41 -3.04 2.81
CA ALA A 61 -6.95 -1.87 2.09
C ALA A 61 -7.09 -2.04 0.58
N GLU A 62 -6.83 -0.96 -0.16
CA GLU A 62 -6.70 -1.02 -1.61
C GLU A 62 -5.43 -1.77 -2.02
N TRP A 63 -5.50 -2.46 -3.15
CA TRP A 63 -4.38 -3.25 -3.65
C TRP A 63 -4.33 -3.26 -5.17
N VAL A 64 -3.14 -3.52 -5.67
CA VAL A 64 -2.81 -3.69 -7.10
C VAL A 64 -1.96 -4.94 -7.29
N LEU A 65 -2.21 -5.66 -8.38
CA LEU A 65 -1.50 -6.85 -8.80
C LEU A 65 -0.86 -6.59 -10.16
N SER A 66 0.38 -7.07 -10.31
CA SER A 66 1.09 -7.07 -11.59
C SER A 66 1.73 -8.43 -11.82
N SER A 67 1.80 -8.82 -13.09
CA SER A 67 2.50 -10.01 -13.57
C SER A 67 3.53 -9.56 -14.59
N ASN A 68 4.74 -10.10 -14.53
CA ASN A 68 5.78 -9.89 -15.54
C ASN A 68 5.71 -10.91 -16.70
N GLN A 69 4.79 -11.88 -16.61
CA GLN A 69 4.65 -12.96 -17.58
C GLN A 69 3.60 -12.62 -18.63
N LYS A 70 4.00 -12.55 -19.91
CA LYS A 70 3.09 -12.23 -21.02
C LYS A 70 2.01 -13.29 -21.26
N TRP A 71 2.29 -14.54 -20.89
CA TRP A 71 1.39 -15.68 -21.07
C TRP A 71 0.39 -15.84 -19.91
N PHE A 72 0.46 -14.98 -18.88
CA PHE A 72 -0.36 -15.06 -17.68
C PHE A 72 -1.03 -13.73 -17.36
N ASN A 73 -2.35 -13.72 -17.39
CA ASN A 73 -3.17 -12.55 -17.13
C ASN A 73 -4.06 -12.73 -15.89
N VAL A 74 -4.28 -11.64 -15.15
CA VAL A 74 -5.13 -11.60 -13.95
C VAL A 74 -6.19 -10.51 -14.12
N THR A 75 -7.45 -10.82 -13.78
CA THR A 75 -8.53 -9.84 -13.85
C THR A 75 -9.52 -10.01 -12.69
N PRO A 76 -9.84 -8.93 -11.94
CA PRO A 76 -9.23 -7.60 -12.00
C PRO A 76 -7.77 -7.61 -11.50
N SER A 77 -6.98 -6.61 -11.91
CA SER A 77 -5.60 -6.40 -11.43
C SER A 77 -5.51 -5.41 -10.27
N SER A 78 -6.65 -4.98 -9.72
CA SER A 78 -6.74 -4.11 -8.57
C SER A 78 -8.04 -4.37 -7.81
N GLY A 79 -8.09 -3.92 -6.56
CA GLY A 79 -9.30 -3.99 -5.76
C GLY A 79 -9.21 -3.12 -4.52
N TYR A 80 -10.32 -3.10 -3.78
CA TYR A 80 -10.49 -2.33 -2.55
C TYR A 80 -10.55 -3.28 -1.34
N ALA A 81 -10.71 -2.70 -0.16
CA ALA A 81 -11.00 -3.45 1.04
C ALA A 81 -12.24 -4.35 0.86
N GLY A 82 -12.20 -5.54 1.46
CA GLY A 82 -13.18 -6.60 1.30
C GLY A 82 -12.63 -7.78 0.50
N GLU A 83 -13.54 -8.62 0.02
CA GLU A 83 -13.21 -9.78 -0.81
C GLU A 83 -13.40 -9.47 -2.29
N THR A 84 -12.41 -9.83 -3.10
CA THR A 84 -12.46 -9.73 -4.56
C THR A 84 -12.12 -11.08 -5.19
N SER A 85 -12.97 -11.57 -6.10
CA SER A 85 -12.67 -12.77 -6.89
C SER A 85 -11.85 -12.40 -8.12
N LEU A 86 -10.74 -13.10 -8.34
CA LEU A 86 -9.85 -12.90 -9.47
C LEU A 86 -9.89 -14.09 -10.42
N LYS A 87 -9.92 -13.78 -11.71
CA LYS A 87 -9.76 -14.75 -12.79
C LYS A 87 -8.32 -14.71 -13.29
N LEU A 88 -7.62 -15.81 -13.09
CA LEU A 88 -6.29 -16.09 -13.62
C LEU A 88 -6.44 -16.82 -14.95
N THR A 89 -5.75 -16.34 -15.98
CA THR A 89 -5.77 -16.94 -17.32
C THR A 89 -4.34 -17.20 -17.76
N ALA A 90 -4.00 -18.46 -17.94
CA ALA A 90 -2.72 -18.89 -18.48
C ALA A 90 -2.91 -19.44 -19.88
N GLU A 91 -2.13 -18.93 -20.82
CA GLU A 91 -2.08 -19.43 -22.19
C GLU A 91 -1.40 -20.80 -22.27
N ALA A 92 -1.63 -21.51 -23.37
CA ALA A 92 -0.95 -22.77 -23.64
C ALA A 92 0.57 -22.58 -23.74
N ASN A 93 1.32 -23.53 -23.21
CA ASN A 93 2.75 -23.64 -23.32
C ASN A 93 3.11 -24.70 -24.37
N ARG A 94 3.65 -24.26 -25.51
CA ARG A 94 4.05 -25.14 -26.63
C ARG A 94 5.56 -25.35 -26.74
N SER A 95 6.34 -24.84 -25.78
CA SER A 95 7.80 -24.96 -25.81
C SER A 95 8.30 -26.36 -25.45
N GLY A 96 7.51 -27.13 -24.71
CA GLY A 96 7.92 -28.43 -24.15
C GLY A 96 8.69 -28.33 -22.83
N GLU A 97 9.06 -27.12 -22.40
CA GLU A 97 9.76 -26.86 -21.14
C GLU A 97 8.82 -26.22 -20.11
N ALA A 98 9.07 -26.46 -18.82
CA ALA A 98 8.32 -25.82 -17.75
C ALA A 98 8.58 -24.29 -17.69
N ARG A 99 7.58 -23.51 -17.28
CA ARG A 99 7.66 -22.05 -17.12
C ARG A 99 6.90 -21.59 -15.88
N THR A 100 7.34 -20.48 -15.28
CA THR A 100 6.76 -19.84 -14.09
C THR A 100 6.74 -18.33 -14.25
#